data_AF-A0A540KLP7-F1
#
_entry.id   AF-A0A540KLP7-F1
#
_cell.length_a   1.000
_cell.length_b   1.000
_cell.length_c   1.000
_cell.angle_alpha   90.00
_cell.angle_beta   90.00
_cell.angle_gamma   90.00
#
_symmetry.space_group_name_H-M   'P 1'
#
loop_
_entity.id
_entity.type
_entity.pdbx_description
1 polymer ?
#
loop_
_entity_poly.entity_id
_entity_poly.type
_entity_poly.pdbx_seq_one_letter_code
_entity_poly.pdbx_strand_id
1 'polypeptide(L)' 'MDATTGPSLYPLHRTKTLHLVRHAQGIHNVEGDKDHAAYMSYDLFDAHLTPLGWSQVIANVIA' A
#
# COMPACT_ATOMS: atom_id res chain seq x y z
N MET A 1 17.60 -28.39 -8.46
CA MET A 1 17.58 -27.08 -9.15
C MET A 1 19.01 -26.61 -9.20
N ASP A 2 19.64 -26.70 -10.36
CA ASP A 2 20.96 -26.10 -10.59
C ASP A 2 20.80 -24.58 -10.60
N ALA A 3 21.48 -23.90 -9.69
CA ALA A 3 21.63 -22.46 -9.75
C ALA A 3 22.66 -22.15 -10.85
N THR A 4 22.18 -21.83 -12.05
CA THR A 4 23.02 -21.36 -13.15
C THR A 4 23.78 -20.11 -12.68
N THR A 5 25.09 -20.23 -12.51
CA THR A 5 26.02 -19.10 -12.30
C THR A 5 26.18 -18.32 -13.60
N GLY A 6 25.12 -17.64 -14.02
CA GLY A 6 25.14 -16.70 -15.14
C GLY A 6 25.65 -15.33 -14.69
N PRO A 7 26.24 -14.53 -15.59
CA PRO A 7 26.62 -13.15 -15.28
C PRO A 7 25.38 -12.35 -14.82
N SER A 8 25.45 -11.79 -13.62
CA SER A 8 24.42 -10.91 -13.05
C SER A 8 24.74 -9.45 -13.41
N LEU A 9 23.75 -8.74 -13.94
CA LEU A 9 23.84 -7.30 -14.22
C LEU A 9 23.65 -6.52 -12.91
N TYR A 10 24.75 -6.04 -12.34
CA TYR A 10 24.71 -5.10 -11.21
C TYR A 10 24.67 -3.66 -11.74
N PRO A 11 23.63 -2.86 -11.43
CA PRO A 11 23.54 -1.49 -11.88
C PRO A 11 24.60 -0.63 -11.17
N LEU A 12 25.74 -0.40 -11.84
CA LEU A 12 26.92 0.22 -11.23
C LEU A 12 26.71 1.71 -10.89
N HIS A 13 25.86 2.45 -11.60
CA HIS A 13 25.75 3.92 -11.42
C HIS A 13 24.38 4.57 -11.74
N ARG A 14 23.30 3.79 -11.92
CA ARG A 14 21.97 4.36 -12.23
C ARG A 14 20.83 3.59 -11.56
N THR A 15 20.77 3.67 -10.24
CA THR A 15 19.64 3.15 -9.47
C THR A 15 18.75 4.30 -8.99
N LYS A 16 17.46 4.00 -8.83
CA LYS A 16 16.49 4.88 -8.18
C LYS A 16 15.86 4.10 -7.04
N THR A 17 15.69 4.75 -5.89
CA THR A 17 14.89 4.22 -4.79
C THR A 17 13.43 4.41 -5.13
N LEU A 18 12.66 3.31 -5.12
CA LEU A 18 11.22 3.34 -5.27
C LEU A 18 10.59 3.03 -3.92
N HIS A 19 9.83 3.99 -3.38
CA HIS A 19 9.04 3.77 -2.17
C HIS A 19 7.63 3.35 -2.60
N LEU A 20 7.21 2.14 -2.22
CA LEU A 20 5.85 1.65 -2.44
C LEU A 20 5.07 1.78 -1.13
N VAL A 21 4.05 2.64 -1.14
CA VAL A 21 3.25 2.95 0.05
C VAL A 21 1.80 2.56 -0.21
N ARG A 22 1.22 1.71 0.65
CA ARG A 22 -0.22 1.42 0.62
C ARG A 22 -0.99 2.61 1.20
N HIS A 23 -2.21 2.85 0.72
CA HIS A 23 -3.09 3.83 1.34
C HIS A 23 -3.38 3.52 2.82
N ALA A 24 -3.66 4.55 3.60
CA ALA A 24 -4.05 4.43 4.99
C ALA A 24 -5.51 3.95 5.16
N GLN A 25 -5.95 3.74 6.39
CA GLN A 25 -7.31 3.26 6.66
C GLN A 25 -8.38 4.21 6.09
N GLY A 26 -9.17 3.70 5.13
CA GLY A 26 -10.37 4.34 4.61
C GLY A 26 -11.62 3.92 5.39
N ILE A 27 -12.70 4.69 5.27
CA ILE A 27 -14.00 4.30 5.83
C ILE A 27 -14.47 2.95 5.28
N HIS A 28 -14.21 2.68 4.00
CA HIS A 28 -14.55 1.39 3.38
C HIS A 28 -13.85 0.18 4.04
N ASN A 29 -12.66 0.36 4.62
CA ASN A 29 -11.99 -0.71 5.36
C ASN A 29 -12.74 -1.00 6.67
N VAL A 30 -13.13 0.05 7.39
CA VAL A 30 -13.84 -0.08 8.67
C VAL A 30 -15.20 -0.74 8.48
N GLU A 31 -15.95 -0.35 7.44
CA GLU A 31 -17.24 -0.99 7.17
C GLU A 31 -17.09 -2.39 6.59
N GLY A 32 -16.10 -2.61 5.71
CA GLY A 32 -15.80 -3.92 5.14
C GLY A 32 -15.32 -4.95 6.18
N ASP A 33 -14.68 -4.51 7.27
CA ASP A 33 -14.28 -5.36 8.40
C ASP A 33 -15.49 -5.77 9.25
N LYS A 34 -16.57 -4.98 9.27
CA LYS A 34 -17.82 -5.31 9.96
C LYS A 34 -18.69 -6.23 9.11
N ASP A 35 -18.83 -5.90 7.84
CA ASP A 35 -19.59 -6.66 6.86
C ASP A 35 -18.83 -6.70 5.54
N HIS A 36 -18.41 -7.89 5.14
CA HIS A 36 -17.62 -8.08 3.92
C HIS A 36 -18.37 -7.65 2.65
N ALA A 37 -19.71 -7.67 2.66
CA ALA A 37 -20.50 -7.17 1.54
C ALA A 37 -20.34 -5.65 1.32
N ALA A 38 -19.95 -4.90 2.36
CA ALA A 38 -19.76 -3.45 2.29
C ALA A 38 -18.61 -3.06 1.35
N TYR A 39 -17.65 -3.94 1.07
CA TYR A 39 -16.61 -3.68 0.07
C TYR A 39 -17.16 -3.46 -1.35
N MET A 40 -18.37 -3.96 -1.63
CA MET A 40 -19.06 -3.78 -2.91
C MET A 40 -20.13 -2.68 -2.87
N SER A 41 -20.26 -1.96 -1.74
CA SER A 41 -21.24 -0.89 -1.61
C SER A 41 -20.84 0.32 -2.44
N TYR A 42 -21.78 0.83 -3.24
CA TYR A 42 -21.60 2.06 -4.00
C TYR A 42 -21.47 3.30 -3.10
N ASP A 43 -22.07 3.26 -1.90
CA ASP A 43 -21.97 4.35 -0.91
C ASP A 43 -20.55 4.51 -0.35
N LEU A 44 -19.72 3.48 -0.48
CA LEU A 44 -18.32 3.46 -0.02
C LEU A 44 -17.32 3.62 -1.18
N PHE A 45 -17.81 3.87 -2.39
CA PHE A 45 -16.96 4.18 -3.53
C PHE A 45 -16.27 5.54 -3.31
N ASP A 46 -14.96 5.59 -3.52
CA ASP A 46 -14.12 6.77 -3.27
C ASP A 46 -14.20 7.31 -1.82
N ALA A 47 -14.43 6.41 -0.86
CA ALA A 47 -14.52 6.79 0.54
C ALA A 47 -13.21 7.38 1.08
N HIS A 48 -13.31 8.52 1.76
CA HIS A 48 -12.17 9.19 2.38
C HIS A 48 -11.54 8.42 3.55
N LEU A 49 -10.35 8.88 3.98
CA LEU A 49 -9.63 8.34 5.12
C LEU A 49 -10.35 8.63 6.44
N THR A 50 -10.23 7.69 7.38
CA THR A 50 -10.67 7.88 8.76
C THR A 50 -9.69 8.84 9.49
N PRO A 51 -10.03 9.39 10.67
CA PRO A 51 -9.08 10.13 11.49
C PRO A 51 -7.81 9.31 11.84
N LEU A 52 -7.96 7.99 12.04
CA LEU A 52 -6.83 7.08 12.20
C LEU A 52 -6.02 6.98 10.90
N GLY A 53 -6.68 6.88 9.75
CA GLY A 53 -6.04 6.89 8.44
C GLY A 53 -5.17 8.13 8.22
N TRP A 54 -5.67 9.32 8.54
CA TRP A 54 -4.86 10.55 8.50
C TRP A 54 -3.66 10.50 9.44
N SER A 55 -3.83 9.95 10.64
CA SER A 55 -2.72 9.76 11.58
C SER A 55 -1.65 8.81 11.03
N GLN A 56 -2.05 7.76 10.30
CA GLN A 56 -1.13 6.83 9.63
C GLN A 56 -0.36 7.49 8.48
N VAL A 57 -1.00 8.40 7.73
CA VAL A 57 -0.31 9.19 6.70
C VAL A 57 0.78 10.05 7.34
N ILE A 58 0.46 10.73 8.45
CA ILE A 58 1.41 11.59 9.16
C ILE A 58 2.54 10.78 9.81
N ALA A 59 2.23 9.61 10.38
CA ALA A 59 3.19 8.76 11.07
C ALA A 59 4.19 8.06 10.14
N ASN A 60 3.85 7.84 8.86
CA ASN A 60 4.68 7.12 7.90
C ASN A 60 5.45 8.04 6.93
N VAL A 61 5.55 9.34 7.24
CA VAL A 61 6.48 10.22 6.53
C VAL A 61 7.89 9.94 7.06
N ILE A 62 8.65 9.16 6.28
CA ILE A 62 10.10 8.86 6.35
C ILE A 62 10.43 7.46 6.89
N ALA A 63 10.54 6.50 5.97
CA ALA A 63 11.52 5.41 5.99
C ALA A 63 12.09 5.22 4.57
#